data_AF-A0A1F8N1W3-F1
#
_entry.id   AF-A0A1F8N1W3-F1
#
_cell.length_a   1.000
_cell.length_b   1.000
_cell.length_c   1.000
_cell.angle_alpha   90.00
_cell.angle_beta   90.00
_cell.angle_gamma   90.00
#
_symmetry.space_group_name_H-M   'P 1'
#
loop_
_entity.id
_entity.type
_entity.pdbx_description
1 polymer ?
#
loop_
_entity_poly.entity_id
_entity_poly.type
_entity_poly.pdbx_seq_one_letter_code
_entity_poly.pdbx_strand_id
1 'polypeptide(L)'
;MYRIGWFSTGRDKAARDLLTTVWGSIQSGHVAAQISFVLSNREPGESRQSDLFFQLVRSYDIPLVCLSSRKFQAQRHDDKRSWRLEYDRELMKRLVGFPADLYVLAGYMLIVGEEMCQRYPMLNLHPAAPGGPKGTWQDVVWKLIESKAAQTGVMMHLVTPELDEGPAVTYSTFSIRGQPFDRYWRGIEGLSVAEIKARQGEKNPLFRTIRRHGLAREFPLIVATLKVFSEGRVKIEGGKVLDASGQPIE
;
A
#
# COMPACT_ATOMS: atom_id res chain seq x y z
N MET A 1 -23.15 2.86 6.49
CA MET A 1 -21.78 2.70 7.01
C MET A 1 -20.84 2.63 5.81
N TYR A 2 -19.75 3.39 5.82
CA TYR A 2 -18.81 3.46 4.70
C TYR A 2 -18.10 2.12 4.50
N ARG A 3 -17.99 1.62 3.26
CA ARG A 3 -17.49 0.28 2.94
C ARG A 3 -16.11 0.34 2.32
N ILE A 4 -15.17 -0.38 2.91
CA ILE A 4 -13.79 -0.47 2.44
C ILE A 4 -13.55 -1.84 1.80
N GLY A 5 -13.05 -1.85 0.57
CA GLY A 5 -12.48 -3.03 -0.07
C GLY A 5 -10.97 -3.04 0.15
N TRP A 6 -10.43 -4.05 0.83
CA TRP A 6 -9.02 -4.06 1.25
C TRP A 6 -8.17 -4.98 0.38
N PHE A 7 -7.17 -4.44 -0.31
CA PHE A 7 -6.30 -5.18 -1.23
C PHE A 7 -4.94 -5.41 -0.58
N SER A 8 -4.54 -6.67 -0.42
CA SER A 8 -3.23 -7.00 0.11
C SER A 8 -2.71 -8.35 -0.38
N THR A 9 -1.42 -8.40 -0.67
CA THR A 9 -0.72 -9.66 -0.97
C THR A 9 -0.51 -10.51 0.29
N GLY A 10 -0.59 -9.90 1.49
CA GLY A 10 -0.24 -10.57 2.74
C GLY A 10 1.22 -11.03 2.79
N ARG A 11 2.15 -10.26 2.20
CA ARG A 11 3.54 -10.70 1.98
C ARG A 11 4.36 -10.82 3.27
N ASP A 12 4.01 -10.07 4.31
CA ASP A 12 4.80 -9.96 5.54
C ASP A 12 3.95 -9.61 6.77
N LYS A 13 4.62 -9.38 7.91
CA LYS A 13 3.98 -8.95 9.16
C LYS A 13 3.35 -7.55 9.05
N ALA A 14 3.94 -6.63 8.30
CA ALA A 14 3.42 -5.26 8.19
C ALA A 14 2.03 -5.26 7.53
N ALA A 15 1.79 -6.13 6.54
CA ALA A 15 0.46 -6.31 5.96
C ALA A 15 -0.60 -6.72 7.01
N ARG A 16 -0.25 -7.64 7.93
CA ARG A 16 -1.12 -8.03 9.05
C ARG A 16 -1.33 -6.90 10.04
N ASP A 17 -0.25 -6.22 10.44
CA ASP A 17 -0.31 -5.12 11.40
C ASP A 17 -1.17 -3.96 10.88
N LEU A 18 -1.09 -3.64 9.58
CA LEU A 18 -1.91 -2.61 8.93
C LEU A 18 -3.40 -2.97 8.99
N LEU A 19 -3.75 -4.21 8.62
CA LEU A 19 -5.12 -4.69 8.69
C LEU A 19 -5.65 -4.67 10.13
N THR A 20 -4.87 -5.18 11.10
CA THR A 20 -5.24 -5.16 12.53
C THR A 20 -5.44 -3.75 13.05
N THR A 21 -4.59 -2.80 12.66
CA THR A 21 -4.69 -1.40 13.08
C THR A 21 -6.00 -0.76 12.59
N VAL A 22 -6.32 -0.93 11.31
CA VAL A 22 -7.53 -0.37 10.71
C VAL A 22 -8.77 -1.08 11.25
N TRP A 23 -8.76 -2.40 11.32
CA TRP A 23 -9.85 -3.18 11.91
C TRP A 23 -10.12 -2.77 13.35
N GLY A 24 -9.08 -2.65 14.19
CA GLY A 24 -9.22 -2.23 15.58
C GLY A 24 -9.81 -0.82 15.72
N SER A 25 -9.39 0.11 14.84
CA SER A 25 -9.91 1.48 14.80
C SER A 25 -11.38 1.54 14.36
N ILE A 26 -11.81 0.61 13.51
CA ILE A 26 -13.23 0.42 13.15
C ILE A 26 -14.02 -0.15 14.34
N GLN A 27 -13.52 -1.21 14.98
CA GLN A 27 -14.19 -1.85 16.12
C GLN A 27 -14.35 -0.89 17.31
N SER A 28 -13.39 0.00 17.52
CA SER A 28 -13.48 1.02 18.58
C SER A 28 -14.39 2.20 18.22
N GLY A 29 -14.97 2.24 17.01
CA GLY A 29 -15.77 3.36 16.51
C GLY A 29 -14.96 4.61 16.15
N HIS A 30 -13.63 4.55 16.12
CA HIS A 30 -12.79 5.69 15.74
C HIS A 30 -12.90 6.02 14.24
N VAL A 31 -13.10 4.99 13.42
CA VAL A 31 -13.39 5.09 11.98
C VAL A 31 -14.79 4.53 11.74
N ALA A 32 -15.71 5.36 11.23
CA ALA A 32 -17.11 4.99 11.00
C ALA A 32 -17.31 4.21 9.68
N ALA A 33 -16.61 3.08 9.55
CA ALA A 33 -16.58 2.27 8.34
C ALA A 33 -16.67 0.77 8.67
N GLN A 34 -16.73 -0.06 7.62
CA GLN A 34 -16.53 -1.51 7.71
C GLN A 34 -15.62 -1.98 6.58
N ILE A 35 -14.88 -3.06 6.82
CA ILE A 35 -14.13 -3.76 5.77
C ILE A 35 -15.09 -4.77 5.14
N SER A 36 -15.58 -4.48 3.94
CA SER A 36 -16.58 -5.33 3.25
C SER A 36 -15.97 -6.62 2.72
N PHE A 37 -14.70 -6.58 2.32
CA PHE A 37 -13.96 -7.74 1.86
C PHE A 37 -12.46 -7.46 1.91
N VAL A 38 -11.67 -8.53 1.90
CA VAL A 38 -10.23 -8.49 1.65
C VAL A 38 -9.94 -9.26 0.37
N LEU A 39 -9.19 -8.66 -0.55
CA LEU A 39 -8.71 -9.29 -1.77
C LEU A 39 -7.22 -9.59 -1.66
N SER A 40 -6.83 -10.79 -2.11
CA SER A 40 -5.43 -11.17 -2.28
C SER A 40 -5.16 -11.78 -3.64
N ASN A 41 -4.04 -11.38 -4.24
CA ASN A 41 -3.53 -11.99 -5.47
C ASN A 41 -2.76 -13.31 -5.22
N ARG A 42 -2.98 -13.92 -4.05
CA ARG A 42 -2.44 -15.20 -3.63
C ARG A 42 -3.55 -16.09 -3.13
N GLU A 43 -3.30 -17.39 -3.21
CA GLU A 43 -4.19 -18.43 -2.66
C GLU A 43 -3.57 -19.14 -1.45
N PRO A 44 -4.38 -19.82 -0.62
CA PRO A 44 -3.87 -20.63 0.47
C PRO A 44 -2.79 -21.62 0.03
N GLY A 45 -1.72 -21.73 0.80
CA GLY A 45 -0.59 -22.61 0.54
C GLY A 45 0.49 -22.02 -0.37
N GLU A 46 0.33 -20.81 -0.90
CA GLU A 46 1.36 -20.19 -1.74
C GLU A 46 2.51 -19.57 -0.92
N SER A 47 2.26 -19.16 0.33
CA SER A 47 3.29 -18.67 1.24
C SER A 47 2.78 -18.64 2.67
N ARG A 48 3.65 -19.01 3.61
CA ARG A 48 3.39 -18.92 5.05
C ARG A 48 2.89 -17.54 5.49
N GLN A 49 3.44 -16.45 4.91
CA GLN A 49 3.03 -15.10 5.33
C GLN A 49 1.61 -14.75 4.87
N SER A 50 1.23 -15.13 3.65
CA SER A 50 -0.13 -14.91 3.15
C SER A 50 -1.13 -15.83 3.85
N ASP A 51 -0.73 -17.06 4.20
CA ASP A 51 -1.60 -17.96 4.97
C ASP A 51 -1.90 -17.40 6.36
N LEU A 52 -0.90 -16.86 7.06
CA LEU A 52 -1.10 -16.16 8.33
C LEU A 52 -1.99 -14.92 8.16
N PHE A 53 -1.86 -14.20 7.05
CA PHE A 53 -2.72 -13.07 6.74
C PHE A 53 -4.18 -13.53 6.49
N PHE A 54 -4.39 -14.63 5.78
CA PHE A 54 -5.73 -15.18 5.54
C PHE A 54 -6.40 -15.71 6.80
N GLN A 55 -5.64 -16.33 7.71
CA GLN A 55 -6.13 -16.72 9.03
C GLN A 55 -6.61 -15.50 9.82
N LEU A 56 -5.83 -14.40 9.80
CA LEU A 56 -6.21 -13.15 10.44
C LEU A 56 -7.51 -12.57 9.86
N VAL A 57 -7.61 -12.48 8.53
CA VAL A 57 -8.82 -11.99 7.83
C VAL A 57 -10.05 -12.79 8.26
N ARG A 58 -9.96 -14.12 8.28
CA ARG A 58 -11.05 -15.00 8.73
C ARG A 58 -11.37 -14.83 10.21
N SER A 59 -10.38 -14.60 11.06
CA SER A 59 -10.61 -14.35 12.50
C SER A 59 -11.37 -13.05 12.79
N TYR A 60 -11.47 -12.16 11.80
CA TYR A 60 -12.25 -10.93 11.85
C TYR A 60 -13.62 -11.08 11.17
N ASP A 61 -14.00 -12.28 10.75
CA ASP A 61 -15.21 -12.58 9.98
C ASP A 61 -15.35 -11.73 8.70
N ILE A 62 -14.22 -11.33 8.10
CA ILE A 62 -14.19 -10.55 6.86
C ILE A 62 -14.17 -11.53 5.67
N PRO A 63 -15.02 -11.33 4.64
CA PRO A 63 -14.95 -12.11 3.41
C PRO A 63 -13.57 -12.01 2.74
N LEU A 64 -12.99 -13.16 2.38
CA LEU A 64 -11.68 -13.24 1.72
C LEU A 64 -11.86 -13.68 0.27
N VAL A 65 -11.48 -12.82 -0.67
CA VAL A 65 -11.44 -13.09 -2.10
C VAL A 65 -10.00 -13.35 -2.53
N CYS A 66 -9.71 -14.57 -2.96
CA CYS A 66 -8.40 -14.96 -3.47
C CYS A 66 -8.47 -15.22 -4.97
N LEU A 67 -7.43 -14.83 -5.70
CA LEU A 67 -7.13 -15.32 -7.04
C LEU A 67 -5.60 -15.35 -7.18
N SER A 68 -5.00 -16.51 -7.44
CA SER A 68 -3.53 -16.56 -7.56
C SER A 68 -3.07 -15.96 -8.89
N SER A 69 -2.32 -14.86 -8.83
CA SER A 69 -1.72 -14.26 -10.03
C SER A 69 -0.64 -15.14 -10.65
N ARG A 70 0.04 -15.96 -9.84
CA ARG A 70 1.04 -16.92 -10.33
C ARG A 70 0.39 -18.04 -11.11
N LYS A 71 -0.69 -18.65 -10.60
CA LYS A 71 -1.41 -19.71 -11.30
C LYS A 71 -2.09 -19.16 -12.57
N PHE A 72 -2.67 -17.97 -12.47
CA PHE A 72 -3.31 -17.31 -13.61
C PHE A 72 -2.32 -17.00 -14.75
N GLN A 73 -1.11 -16.56 -14.41
CA GLN A 73 -0.04 -16.34 -15.38
C GLN A 73 0.46 -17.64 -16.01
N ALA A 74 0.64 -18.70 -15.21
CA ALA A 74 1.17 -19.98 -15.68
C ALA A 74 0.28 -20.66 -16.74
N GLN A 75 -1.00 -20.30 -16.81
CA GLN A 75 -1.96 -20.81 -17.79
C GLN A 75 -1.97 -20.01 -19.11
N ARG A 76 -1.11 -19.00 -19.26
CA ARG A 76 -1.08 -18.11 -20.41
C ARG A 76 0.32 -18.04 -21.01
N HIS A 77 0.35 -17.96 -22.33
CA HIS A 77 1.58 -17.80 -23.11
C HIS A 77 1.75 -16.35 -23.64
N ASP A 78 0.87 -15.44 -23.23
CA ASP A 78 0.84 -14.06 -23.71
C ASP A 78 1.91 -13.17 -23.07
N ASP A 79 2.12 -12.00 -23.68
CA ASP A 79 2.99 -10.97 -23.13
C ASP A 79 2.56 -10.51 -21.73
N LYS A 80 3.50 -9.90 -21.00
CA LYS A 80 3.29 -9.49 -19.60
C LYS A 80 2.14 -8.48 -19.44
N ARG A 81 1.81 -7.67 -20.45
CA ARG A 81 0.81 -6.59 -20.33
C ARG A 81 -0.59 -7.14 -20.56
N SER A 82 -0.76 -8.04 -21.52
CA SER A 82 -2.03 -8.68 -21.86
C SER A 82 -2.61 -9.46 -20.68
N TRP A 83 -1.84 -10.36 -20.07
CA TRP A 83 -2.38 -11.20 -19.00
C TRP A 83 -2.73 -10.41 -17.74
N ARG A 84 -2.08 -9.27 -17.48
CA ARG A 84 -2.37 -8.42 -16.31
C ARG A 84 -3.74 -7.77 -16.43
N LEU A 85 -4.09 -7.25 -17.60
CA LEU A 85 -5.41 -6.70 -17.85
C LEU A 85 -6.49 -7.79 -17.75
N GLU A 86 -6.23 -8.98 -18.28
CA GLU A 86 -7.16 -10.10 -18.11
C GLU A 86 -7.31 -10.55 -16.66
N TYR A 87 -6.21 -10.55 -15.91
CA TYR A 87 -6.20 -10.87 -14.50
C TYR A 87 -7.05 -9.88 -13.70
N ASP A 88 -6.89 -8.58 -13.98
CA ASP A 88 -7.69 -7.54 -13.35
C ASP A 88 -9.18 -7.69 -13.71
N ARG A 89 -9.51 -7.94 -14.98
CA ARG A 89 -10.90 -8.24 -15.39
C ARG A 89 -11.49 -9.42 -14.64
N GLU A 90 -10.71 -10.49 -14.43
CA GLU A 90 -11.18 -11.65 -13.68
C GLU A 90 -11.36 -11.33 -12.18
N LEU A 91 -10.48 -10.51 -11.59
CA LEU A 91 -10.71 -9.99 -10.24
C LEU A 91 -11.99 -9.16 -10.18
N MET A 92 -12.21 -8.24 -11.12
CA MET A 92 -13.42 -7.40 -11.16
C MET A 92 -14.70 -8.22 -11.20
N LYS A 93 -14.73 -9.32 -11.97
CA LYS A 93 -15.86 -10.26 -11.97
C LYS A 93 -16.12 -10.88 -10.60
N ARG A 94 -15.05 -11.28 -9.89
CA ARG A 94 -15.16 -11.83 -8.52
C ARG A 94 -15.64 -10.80 -7.50
N LEU A 95 -15.45 -9.51 -7.78
CA LEU A 95 -15.84 -8.41 -6.90
C LEU A 95 -17.29 -7.95 -7.07
N VAL A 96 -18.05 -8.44 -8.06
CA VAL A 96 -19.43 -7.98 -8.34
C VAL A 96 -20.35 -8.10 -7.12
N GLY A 97 -20.17 -9.12 -6.28
CA GLY A 97 -20.95 -9.33 -5.04
C GLY A 97 -20.40 -8.63 -3.79
N PHE A 98 -19.30 -7.88 -3.91
CA PHE A 98 -18.58 -7.29 -2.78
C PHE A 98 -18.49 -5.78 -2.93
N PRO A 99 -19.56 -5.04 -2.58
CA PRO A 99 -19.60 -3.61 -2.84
C PRO A 99 -18.74 -2.85 -1.83
N ALA A 100 -17.95 -1.89 -2.33
CA ALA A 100 -17.16 -0.98 -1.53
C ALA A 100 -17.27 0.45 -2.07
N ASP A 101 -17.17 1.42 -1.16
CA ASP A 101 -17.17 2.86 -1.46
C ASP A 101 -15.73 3.37 -1.68
N LEU A 102 -14.73 2.68 -1.11
CA LEU A 102 -13.30 2.95 -1.28
C LEU A 102 -12.50 1.65 -1.33
N TYR A 103 -11.53 1.57 -2.24
CA TYR A 103 -10.66 0.42 -2.42
C TYR A 103 -9.26 0.79 -1.97
N VAL A 104 -8.71 0.08 -0.99
CA VAL A 104 -7.42 0.45 -0.37
C VAL A 104 -6.38 -0.62 -0.65
N LEU A 105 -5.31 -0.24 -1.34
CA LEU A 105 -4.13 -1.06 -1.57
C LEU A 105 -3.15 -0.85 -0.41
N ALA A 106 -3.05 -1.86 0.44
CA ALA A 106 -2.15 -1.90 1.59
C ALA A 106 -1.25 -3.14 1.48
N GLY A 107 -0.14 -2.98 0.76
CA GLY A 107 0.77 -4.09 0.45
C GLY A 107 0.27 -5.00 -0.69
N TYR A 108 -0.50 -4.45 -1.63
CA TYR A 108 -0.83 -5.12 -2.89
C TYR A 108 0.36 -5.01 -3.87
N MET A 109 0.88 -6.13 -4.34
CA MET A 109 2.19 -6.18 -5.05
C MET A 109 2.05 -6.27 -6.57
N LEU A 110 0.88 -5.97 -7.12
CA LEU A 110 0.63 -5.92 -8.55
C LEU A 110 0.24 -4.49 -8.96
N ILE A 111 0.70 -4.07 -10.13
CA ILE A 111 0.24 -2.83 -10.76
C ILE A 111 -1.19 -3.07 -11.23
N VAL A 112 -2.10 -2.15 -10.87
CA VAL A 112 -3.50 -2.19 -11.27
C VAL A 112 -3.64 -1.60 -12.67
N GLY A 113 -4.33 -2.32 -13.55
CA GLY A 113 -4.61 -1.92 -14.91
C GLY A 113 -5.67 -0.81 -15.00
N GLU A 114 -5.66 -0.12 -16.15
CA GLU A 114 -6.46 1.07 -16.40
C GLU A 114 -7.96 0.89 -16.16
N GLU A 115 -8.54 -0.23 -16.59
CA GLU A 115 -9.97 -0.50 -16.42
C GLU A 115 -10.40 -0.55 -14.95
N MET A 116 -9.56 -1.14 -14.09
CA MET A 116 -9.85 -1.24 -12.66
C MET A 116 -9.65 0.12 -11.97
N CYS A 117 -8.61 0.88 -12.35
CA CYS A 117 -8.39 2.24 -11.86
C CYS A 117 -9.55 3.19 -12.21
N GLN A 118 -10.12 3.08 -13.41
CA GLN A 118 -11.25 3.91 -13.84
C GLN A 118 -12.56 3.49 -13.17
N ARG A 119 -12.75 2.19 -12.90
CA ARG A 119 -13.99 1.66 -12.35
C ARG A 119 -14.13 1.85 -10.85
N TYR A 120 -13.04 1.83 -10.10
CA TYR A 120 -13.06 1.86 -8.65
C TYR A 120 -12.29 3.05 -8.07
N PRO A 121 -12.83 3.75 -7.06
CA PRO A 121 -12.06 4.75 -6.32
C PRO A 121 -11.02 4.03 -5.46
N MET A 122 -9.77 3.99 -5.94
CA MET A 122 -8.69 3.26 -5.29
C MET A 122 -7.64 4.20 -4.70
N LEU A 123 -7.21 3.93 -3.45
CA LEU A 123 -6.05 4.55 -2.83
C LEU A 123 -4.96 3.53 -2.57
N ASN A 124 -3.70 3.91 -2.76
CA ASN A 124 -2.55 3.12 -2.39
C ASN A 124 -1.76 3.77 -1.26
N LEU A 125 -1.37 2.96 -0.27
CA LEU A 125 -0.43 3.33 0.77
C LEU A 125 0.99 3.10 0.26
N HIS A 126 1.73 4.19 0.04
CA HIS A 126 3.08 4.17 -0.51
C HIS A 126 4.11 4.72 0.50
N PRO A 127 5.26 4.04 0.71
CA PRO A 127 6.27 4.41 1.71
C PRO A 127 7.22 5.53 1.26
N ALA A 128 6.73 6.52 0.52
CA ALA A 128 7.47 7.71 0.13
C ALA A 128 6.61 8.97 0.32
N ALA A 129 7.27 10.13 0.40
CA ALA A 129 6.58 11.42 0.30
C ALA A 129 6.09 11.66 -1.14
N PRO A 130 5.14 12.58 -1.36
CA PRO A 130 4.80 13.04 -2.72
C PRO A 130 6.05 13.47 -3.50
N GLY A 131 6.16 13.05 -4.76
CA GLY A 131 7.35 13.26 -5.60
C GLY A 131 8.57 12.40 -5.21
N GLY A 132 8.42 11.50 -4.24
CA GLY A 132 9.48 10.61 -3.78
C GLY A 132 9.71 9.40 -4.70
N PRO A 133 10.63 8.51 -4.31
CA PRO A 133 10.93 7.31 -5.09
C PRO A 133 9.72 6.37 -5.22
N LYS A 134 9.63 5.70 -6.36
CA LYS A 134 8.58 4.72 -6.69
C LYS A 134 9.05 3.27 -6.52
N GLY A 135 8.09 2.36 -6.45
CA GLY A 135 8.30 0.91 -6.39
C GLY A 135 8.10 0.32 -4.99
N THR A 136 8.68 -0.84 -4.74
CA THR A 136 8.52 -1.50 -3.44
C THR A 136 9.15 -0.67 -2.32
N TRP A 137 8.75 -0.90 -1.07
CA TRP A 137 9.37 -0.21 0.07
C TRP A 137 10.89 -0.41 0.12
N GLN A 138 11.39 -1.56 -0.34
CA GLN A 138 12.83 -1.80 -0.50
C GLN A 138 13.46 -0.83 -1.51
N ASP A 139 12.86 -0.72 -2.70
CA ASP A 139 13.34 0.15 -3.78
C ASP A 139 13.38 1.60 -3.30
N VAL A 140 12.32 2.02 -2.59
CA VAL A 140 12.23 3.36 -2.02
C VAL A 140 13.38 3.63 -1.05
N VAL A 141 13.58 2.76 -0.06
CA VAL A 141 14.65 2.97 0.94
C VAL A 141 16.03 2.97 0.29
N TRP A 142 16.28 2.09 -0.69
CA TRP A 142 17.57 2.08 -1.39
C TRP A 142 17.80 3.34 -2.22
N LYS A 143 16.79 3.84 -2.94
CA LYS A 143 16.88 5.09 -3.70
C LYS A 143 17.10 6.31 -2.79
N LEU A 144 16.50 6.33 -1.59
CA LEU A 144 16.74 7.38 -0.59
C LEU A 144 18.18 7.36 -0.07
N ILE A 145 18.74 6.16 0.17
CA ILE A 145 20.14 6.01 0.58
C ILE A 145 21.08 6.45 -0.54
N GLU A 146 20.83 5.99 -1.77
CA GLU A 146 21.61 6.30 -2.96
C GLU A 146 21.67 7.80 -3.25
N SER A 147 20.52 8.46 -3.23
CA SER A 147 20.41 9.90 -3.47
C SER A 147 20.87 10.76 -2.28
N LYS A 148 21.30 10.13 -1.17
CA LYS A 148 21.64 10.84 0.08
C LYS A 148 20.53 11.80 0.51
N ALA A 149 19.28 11.37 0.38
CA ALA A 149 18.12 12.23 0.67
C ALA A 149 18.16 12.77 2.12
N ALA A 150 17.67 13.98 2.31
CA ALA A 150 17.55 14.59 3.64
C ALA A 150 16.23 14.23 4.34
N GLN A 151 15.18 13.96 3.55
CA GLN A 151 13.84 13.67 4.03
C GLN A 151 13.18 12.55 3.21
N THR A 152 12.14 11.97 3.77
CA THR A 152 11.21 11.07 3.08
C THR A 152 9.82 11.19 3.73
N GLY A 153 8.91 10.29 3.42
CA GLY A 153 7.59 10.27 4.01
C GLY A 153 6.83 8.98 3.72
N VAL A 154 5.53 9.06 3.97
CA VAL A 154 4.52 8.06 3.60
C VAL A 154 3.34 8.82 2.99
N MET A 155 2.68 8.23 2.01
CA MET A 155 1.54 8.86 1.33
C MET A 155 0.43 7.85 1.07
N MET A 156 -0.82 8.32 1.16
CA MET A 156 -1.98 7.69 0.55
C MET A 156 -2.30 8.49 -0.69
N HIS A 157 -2.27 7.86 -1.86
CA HIS A 157 -2.49 8.54 -3.13
C HIS A 157 -3.53 7.80 -3.97
N LEU A 158 -4.18 8.53 -4.88
CA LEU A 158 -5.08 7.93 -5.86
C LEU A 158 -4.29 6.96 -6.74
N VAL A 159 -4.85 5.78 -7.02
CA VAL A 159 -4.22 4.83 -7.95
C VAL A 159 -4.54 5.24 -9.37
N THR A 160 -3.51 5.33 -10.20
CA THR A 160 -3.59 5.56 -11.64
C THR A 160 -2.90 4.40 -12.39
N PRO A 161 -3.09 4.27 -13.71
CA PRO A 161 -2.36 3.27 -14.51
C PRO A 161 -0.83 3.43 -14.39
N GLU A 162 -0.37 4.66 -14.19
CA GLU A 162 1.03 4.99 -13.95
C GLU A 162 1.43 4.69 -12.50
N LEU A 163 2.44 3.84 -12.33
CA LEU A 163 2.93 3.42 -11.02
C LEU A 163 3.30 4.62 -10.13
N ASP A 164 2.65 4.71 -8.97
CA ASP A 164 2.90 5.68 -7.89
C ASP A 164 2.86 7.16 -8.34
N GLU A 165 2.05 7.50 -9.36
CA GLU A 165 1.97 8.87 -9.94
C GLU A 165 0.64 9.60 -9.69
N GLY A 166 -0.35 8.93 -9.09
CA GLY A 166 -1.61 9.60 -8.81
C GLY A 166 -1.50 10.67 -7.71
N PRO A 167 -2.45 11.62 -7.67
CA PRO A 167 -2.44 12.72 -6.71
C PRO A 167 -2.42 12.21 -5.27
N ALA A 168 -1.57 12.83 -4.45
CA ALA A 168 -1.50 12.55 -3.02
C ALA A 168 -2.77 13.05 -2.33
N VAL A 169 -3.36 12.23 -1.47
CA VAL A 169 -4.56 12.58 -0.68
C VAL A 169 -4.19 13.00 0.73
N THR A 170 -3.32 12.22 1.35
CA THR A 170 -2.76 12.53 2.67
C THR A 170 -1.34 12.02 2.70
N TYR A 171 -0.45 12.73 3.37
CA TYR A 171 0.93 12.32 3.51
C TYR A 171 1.51 12.77 4.85
N SER A 172 2.64 12.17 5.23
CA SER A 172 3.44 12.60 6.37
C SER A 172 4.91 12.51 5.99
N THR A 173 5.64 13.61 6.15
CA THR A 173 7.08 13.65 5.89
C THR A 173 7.89 13.54 7.19
N PHE A 174 9.15 13.15 7.07
CA PHE A 174 10.10 13.17 8.17
C PHE A 174 11.54 13.27 7.65
N SER A 175 12.37 13.94 8.46
CA SER A 175 13.81 13.98 8.24
C SER A 175 14.42 12.58 8.42
N ILE A 176 15.33 12.23 7.52
CA ILE A 176 16.26 11.09 7.68
C ILE A 176 17.68 11.59 7.98
N ARG A 177 17.79 12.78 8.57
CA ARG A 177 19.00 13.40 9.12
C ARG A 177 18.78 13.72 10.61
N GLY A 178 19.84 14.05 11.33
CA GLY A 178 19.80 14.23 12.78
C GLY A 178 19.85 12.90 13.52
N GLN A 179 19.67 12.93 14.84
CA GLN A 179 19.60 11.69 15.63
C GLN A 179 18.24 10.97 15.41
N PRO A 180 18.22 9.64 15.23
CA PRO A 180 19.35 8.70 15.29
C PRO A 180 19.99 8.40 13.92
N PHE A 181 19.62 9.08 12.83
CA PHE A 181 20.06 8.75 11.47
C PHE A 181 21.54 9.05 11.21
N ASP A 182 22.07 10.15 11.73
CA ASP A 182 23.42 10.61 11.38
C ASP A 182 24.53 9.61 11.75
N ARG A 183 24.37 8.85 12.84
CA ARG A 183 25.31 7.77 13.17
C ARG A 183 25.30 6.65 12.12
N TYR A 184 24.14 6.37 11.52
CA TYR A 184 24.00 5.33 10.53
C TYR A 184 24.43 5.79 9.14
N TRP A 185 24.23 7.07 8.82
CA TRP A 185 24.82 7.70 7.64
C TRP A 185 26.35 7.68 7.67
N ARG A 186 26.96 8.08 8.79
CA ARG A 186 28.43 7.98 8.98
C ARG A 186 28.94 6.54 8.82
N GLY A 187 28.18 5.56 9.29
CA GLY A 187 28.52 4.14 9.18
C GLY A 187 28.54 3.58 7.74
N ILE A 188 28.03 4.33 6.76
CA ILE A 188 28.07 3.96 5.34
C ILE A 188 28.82 4.97 4.47
N GLU A 189 29.49 5.94 5.09
CA GLU A 189 30.23 6.98 4.38
C GLU A 189 31.36 6.36 3.55
N GLY A 190 31.53 6.86 2.32
CA GLY A 190 32.51 6.32 1.36
C GLY A 190 32.13 4.99 0.70
N LEU A 191 31.01 4.35 1.10
CA LEU A 191 30.53 3.11 0.47
C LEU A 191 29.47 3.39 -0.59
N SER A 192 29.52 2.65 -1.69
CA SER A 192 28.44 2.62 -2.67
C SER A 192 27.24 1.80 -2.17
N VAL A 193 26.05 2.09 -2.70
CA VAL A 193 24.84 1.30 -2.37
C VAL A 193 25.00 -0.17 -2.79
N ALA A 194 25.72 -0.46 -3.87
CA ALA A 194 26.03 -1.82 -4.28
C ALA A 194 26.82 -2.58 -3.21
N GLU A 195 27.86 -1.96 -2.64
CA GLU A 195 28.65 -2.54 -1.55
C GLU A 195 27.82 -2.74 -0.28
N ILE A 196 27.00 -1.76 0.10
CA ILE A 196 26.13 -1.87 1.28
C ILE A 196 25.14 -3.03 1.10
N LYS A 197 24.51 -3.14 -0.06
CA LYS A 197 23.59 -4.24 -0.41
C LYS A 197 24.28 -5.59 -0.33
N ALA A 198 25.50 -5.71 -0.88
CA ALA A 198 26.26 -6.96 -0.88
C ALA A 198 26.68 -7.38 0.54
N ARG A 199 27.12 -6.43 1.37
CA ARG A 199 27.64 -6.72 2.72
C ARG A 199 26.54 -6.93 3.76
N GLN A 200 25.48 -6.12 3.70
CA GLN A 200 24.49 -6.02 4.77
C GLN A 200 23.05 -6.19 4.29
N GLY A 201 22.76 -5.89 3.02
CA GLY A 201 21.41 -5.95 2.47
C GLY A 201 20.40 -5.18 3.33
N GLU A 202 19.19 -5.71 3.46
CA GLU A 202 18.13 -5.13 4.28
C GLU A 202 18.43 -5.13 5.79
N LYS A 203 19.51 -5.79 6.24
CA LYS A 203 19.96 -5.76 7.63
C LYS A 203 20.77 -4.49 7.97
N ASN A 204 21.11 -3.68 6.97
CA ASN A 204 21.83 -2.42 7.17
C ASN A 204 21.09 -1.51 8.20
N PRO A 205 21.78 -0.95 9.20
CA PRO A 205 21.14 -0.15 10.24
C PRO A 205 20.42 1.10 9.74
N LEU A 206 20.95 1.81 8.74
CA LEU A 206 20.29 2.97 8.14
C LEU A 206 19.01 2.54 7.44
N PHE A 207 19.09 1.51 6.59
CA PHE A 207 17.96 0.92 5.88
C PHE A 207 16.82 0.52 6.83
N ARG A 208 17.14 -0.24 7.88
CA ARG A 208 16.14 -0.65 8.89
C ARG A 208 15.56 0.52 9.65
N THR A 209 16.37 1.54 9.95
CA THR A 209 15.90 2.72 10.69
C THR A 209 14.95 3.55 9.83
N ILE A 210 15.27 3.78 8.56
CA ILE A 210 14.35 4.46 7.62
C ILE A 210 13.04 3.68 7.51
N ARG A 211 13.09 2.36 7.26
CA ARG A 211 11.86 1.55 7.15
C ARG A 211 11.04 1.58 8.45
N ARG A 212 11.67 1.48 9.61
CA ARG A 212 10.98 1.53 10.91
C ARG A 212 10.25 2.85 11.11
N HIS A 213 10.91 3.98 10.80
CA HIS A 213 10.31 5.31 10.96
C HIS A 213 9.20 5.57 9.93
N GLY A 214 9.33 5.03 8.71
CA GLY A 214 8.27 5.05 7.70
C GLY A 214 7.06 4.23 8.13
N LEU A 215 7.25 2.95 8.47
CA LEU A 215 6.16 2.06 8.91
C LEU A 215 5.42 2.60 10.14
N ALA A 216 6.12 3.21 11.10
CA ALA A 216 5.48 3.85 12.25
C ALA A 216 4.51 4.98 11.87
N ARG A 217 4.68 5.61 10.70
CA ARG A 217 3.80 6.65 10.16
C ARG A 217 2.72 6.10 9.23
N GLU A 218 2.93 4.95 8.61
CA GLU A 218 1.93 4.27 7.78
C GLU A 218 0.63 4.00 8.59
N PHE A 219 0.77 3.51 9.83
CA PHE A 219 -0.36 3.16 10.69
C PHE A 219 -1.29 4.35 11.02
N PRO A 220 -0.82 5.47 11.59
CA PRO A 220 -1.71 6.61 11.85
C PRO A 220 -2.19 7.26 10.56
N LEU A 221 -1.38 7.27 9.48
CA LEU A 221 -1.78 7.86 8.21
C LEU A 221 -3.01 7.15 7.65
N ILE A 222 -2.94 5.82 7.44
CA ILE A 222 -4.05 5.08 6.83
C ILE A 222 -5.35 5.19 7.66
N VAL A 223 -5.25 5.19 9.00
CA VAL A 223 -6.40 5.39 9.88
C VAL A 223 -7.00 6.79 9.70
N ALA A 224 -6.16 7.83 9.71
CA ALA A 224 -6.61 9.21 9.54
C ALA A 224 -7.25 9.44 8.16
N THR A 225 -6.66 8.89 7.10
CA THR A 225 -7.23 8.94 5.74
C THR A 225 -8.60 8.26 5.72
N LEU A 226 -8.70 7.02 6.18
CA LEU A 226 -9.98 6.29 6.16
C LEU A 226 -11.07 7.00 6.98
N LYS A 227 -10.69 7.63 8.10
CA LYS A 227 -11.60 8.41 8.91
C LYS A 227 -12.22 9.57 8.12
N VAL A 228 -11.40 10.41 7.48
CA VAL A 228 -11.91 11.58 6.75
C VAL A 228 -12.80 11.19 5.56
N PHE A 229 -12.52 10.07 4.90
CA PHE A 229 -13.39 9.51 3.87
C PHE A 229 -14.72 9.01 4.45
N SER A 230 -14.67 8.26 5.56
CA SER A 230 -15.89 7.74 6.21
C SER A 230 -16.81 8.85 6.75
N GLU A 231 -16.23 10.02 7.08
CA GLU A 231 -16.96 11.22 7.53
C GLU A 231 -17.47 12.08 6.36
N GLY A 232 -17.21 11.71 5.10
CA GLY A 232 -17.62 12.48 3.92
C GLY A 232 -16.87 13.80 3.74
N ARG A 233 -15.74 14.00 4.44
CA ARG A 233 -14.92 15.21 4.33
C ARG A 233 -14.07 15.24 3.06
N VAL A 234 -13.82 14.05 2.50
CA VAL A 234 -13.10 13.83 1.26
C VAL A 234 -13.85 12.77 0.46
N LYS A 235 -13.93 12.94 -0.87
CA LYS A 235 -14.44 11.94 -1.80
C LYS A 235 -13.57 11.85 -3.05
N ILE A 236 -13.70 10.75 -3.79
CA ILE A 236 -13.09 10.59 -5.11
C ILE A 236 -14.22 10.60 -6.14
N GLU A 237 -14.13 11.49 -7.12
CA GLU A 237 -15.12 11.61 -8.19
C GLU A 237 -14.43 12.04 -9.48
N GLY A 238 -14.72 11.37 -10.60
CA GLY A 238 -14.12 11.68 -11.90
C GLY A 238 -12.58 11.64 -11.93
N GLY A 239 -11.96 10.74 -11.13
CA GLY A 239 -10.51 10.64 -11.01
C GLY A 239 -9.85 11.79 -10.24
N LYS A 240 -10.63 12.60 -9.52
CA LYS A 240 -10.15 13.70 -8.68
C LYS A 240 -10.48 13.47 -7.22
N VAL A 241 -9.64 14.00 -6.36
CA VAL A 241 -9.82 14.01 -4.91
C VAL A 241 -10.47 15.33 -4.55
N LEU A 242 -11.66 15.29 -3.97
CA LEU A 242 -12.47 16.47 -3.69
C LEU A 242 -12.72 16.61 -2.19
N ASP A 243 -12.79 17.83 -1.70
CA ASP A 243 -13.24 18.14 -0.34
C ASP A 243 -14.77 18.04 -0.21
N ALA A 244 -15.28 18.31 1.00
CA ALA A 244 -16.71 18.29 1.30
C ALA A 244 -17.55 19.30 0.48
N SER A 245 -16.92 20.35 -0.05
CA SER A 245 -17.56 21.36 -0.90
C SER A 245 -17.51 21.01 -2.40
N GLY A 246 -16.84 19.91 -2.76
CA GLY A 246 -16.65 19.48 -4.14
C GLY A 246 -15.48 20.15 -4.84
N GLN A 247 -14.61 20.87 -4.11
CA GLN A 247 -13.41 21.48 -4.66
C GLN A 247 -12.25 20.48 -4.69
N PRO A 248 -11.42 20.47 -5.74
CA PRO A 248 -10.21 19.66 -5.77
C PRO A 248 -9.28 19.99 -4.59
N ILE A 249 -8.75 18.95 -3.96
CA ILE A 249 -7.69 19.08 -2.95
C ILE A 249 -6.35 19.14 -3.69
N GLU A 250 -5.62 20.24 -3.53
CA GLU A 250 -4.26 20.45 -4.05
C GLU A 250 -3.17 20.02 -3.05
#